data_AF-A0A2V9CK92-F1
#
_entry.id   AF-A0A2V9CK92-F1
#
_cell.length_a   1.000
_cell.length_b   1.000
_cell.length_c   1.000
_cell.angle_alpha   90.00
_cell.angle_beta   90.00
_cell.angle_gamma   90.00
#
_symmetry.space_group_name_H-M   'P 1'
#
loop_
_entity.id
_entity.type
_entity.pdbx_description
1 polymer ?
#
loop_
_entity_poly.entity_id
_entity_poly.type
_entity_poly.pdbx_seq_one_letter_code
_entity_poly.pdbx_strand_id
1 'polypeptide(L)'
;MKTVRHAAFVYPRRVASVLTLAAWLLLLATGCNRVRQTNMSSLDAAGMHPDSLQQLHEYQVNDDEVQQILIAGRAGMSEQGCVKLVSIARSRHRVFAEGDAIAGLLGAGMKEDSLMELVRLDQLNPFAGEAVAMRLAGLSDDVVLDVARHRAKGEPVLGGARLAELRDAGFSNAQLVAVLDRGTTDKQADEVIARHNYAVGGHAFVRQHGRRR
;
A
#
# COMPACT_ATOMS: atom_id res chain seq x y z
N MET A 1 15.00 -84.52 18.28
CA MET A 1 14.18 -83.32 18.59
C MET A 1 14.08 -82.44 17.35
N LYS A 2 12.98 -81.71 17.24
CA LYS A 2 12.37 -81.18 16.02
C LYS A 2 13.17 -80.06 15.32
N THR A 3 13.12 -80.15 14.00
CA THR A 3 13.23 -79.12 12.95
C THR A 3 12.73 -77.71 13.31
N VAL A 4 13.43 -76.67 12.82
CA VAL A 4 12.80 -75.54 12.09
C VAL A 4 13.77 -75.04 11.00
N ARG A 5 13.32 -75.11 9.75
CA ARG A 5 13.93 -74.46 8.57
C ARG A 5 13.31 -73.07 8.42
N HIS A 6 14.10 -72.01 8.30
CA HIS A 6 13.61 -70.72 7.84
C HIS A 6 13.91 -70.57 6.34
N ALA A 7 12.83 -70.51 5.55
CA ALA A 7 12.86 -70.26 4.13
C ALA A 7 13.14 -68.77 3.88
N ALA A 8 14.20 -68.49 3.13
CA ALA A 8 14.47 -67.16 2.58
C ALA A 8 13.43 -66.85 1.49
N PHE A 9 12.59 -65.86 1.72
CA PHE A 9 11.62 -65.37 0.74
C PHE A 9 12.35 -64.43 -0.23
N VAL A 10 12.75 -64.97 -1.37
CA VAL A 10 13.38 -64.22 -2.46
C VAL A 10 12.28 -63.52 -3.27
N TYR A 11 12.13 -62.21 -3.10
CA TYR A 11 11.28 -61.40 -3.97
C TYR A 11 11.96 -61.20 -5.34
N PRO A 12 11.26 -61.46 -6.47
CA PRO A 12 11.81 -61.23 -7.80
C PRO A 12 11.90 -59.73 -8.13
N ARG A 13 13.14 -59.23 -8.25
CA ARG A 13 13.54 -57.82 -8.50
C ARG A 13 13.01 -57.16 -9.79
N ARG A 14 12.22 -57.85 -10.62
CA ARG A 14 11.80 -57.32 -11.94
C ARG A 14 10.41 -56.67 -11.96
N VAL A 15 9.58 -56.90 -10.94
CA VAL A 15 8.19 -56.38 -10.93
C VAL A 15 8.09 -54.99 -10.28
N ALA A 16 9.06 -54.60 -9.44
CA ALA A 16 9.06 -53.33 -8.72
C ALA A 16 9.38 -52.10 -9.61
N SER A 17 10.09 -52.28 -10.73
CA SER A 17 10.48 -51.17 -11.62
C SER A 17 9.39 -50.72 -12.60
N VAL A 18 8.42 -51.59 -12.92
CA VAL A 18 7.32 -51.22 -13.85
C VAL A 18 6.22 -50.46 -13.11
N LEU A 19 5.96 -50.80 -11.85
CA LEU A 19 4.96 -50.12 -11.01
C LEU A 19 5.37 -48.69 -10.61
N THR A 20 6.66 -48.41 -10.51
CA THR A 20 7.17 -47.06 -10.17
C THR A 20 7.11 -46.09 -11.36
N LEU A 21 7.32 -46.57 -12.58
CA LEU A 21 7.21 -45.77 -13.81
C LEU A 21 5.75 -45.41 -14.17
N ALA A 22 4.81 -46.35 -13.94
CA ALA A 22 3.38 -46.10 -14.15
C ALA A 22 2.80 -45.07 -13.16
N ALA A 23 3.27 -45.09 -11.91
CA ALA A 23 2.87 -44.10 -10.90
C ALA A 23 3.36 -42.68 -11.22
N TRP A 24 4.55 -42.54 -11.83
CA TRP A 24 5.08 -41.24 -12.29
C TRP A 24 4.32 -40.69 -13.50
N LEU A 25 3.86 -41.55 -14.43
CA LEU A 25 3.04 -41.11 -15.56
C LEU A 25 1.64 -40.65 -15.13
N LEU A 26 1.06 -41.24 -14.09
CA LEU A 26 -0.27 -40.85 -13.56
C LEU A 26 -0.25 -39.51 -12.81
N LEU A 27 0.89 -39.11 -12.25
CA LEU A 27 1.06 -37.79 -11.60
C LEU A 27 1.19 -36.63 -12.60
N LEU A 28 1.49 -36.91 -13.88
CA LEU A 28 1.57 -35.88 -14.93
C LEU A 28 0.20 -35.57 -15.57
N ALA A 29 -0.85 -36.35 -15.27
CA ALA A 29 -2.16 -36.22 -15.91
C ALA A 29 -3.18 -35.37 -15.12
N THR A 30 -2.87 -34.94 -13.89
CA THR A 30 -3.78 -34.15 -13.03
C THR A 30 -3.49 -32.65 -13.03
N GLY A 31 -2.75 -32.15 -14.03
CA GLY A 31 -2.36 -30.74 -14.16
C GLY A 31 -3.05 -29.98 -15.27
N CYS A 32 -4.27 -30.34 -15.67
CA CYS A 32 -5.08 -29.50 -16.56
C CYS A 32 -5.59 -28.28 -15.78
N ASN A 33 -4.75 -27.25 -15.65
CA ASN A 33 -5.22 -25.91 -15.32
C ASN A 33 -6.21 -25.49 -16.41
N ARG A 34 -7.51 -25.56 -16.12
CA ARG A 34 -8.49 -24.76 -16.84
C ARG A 34 -8.04 -23.32 -16.66
N VAL A 35 -7.47 -22.75 -17.72
CA VAL A 35 -7.23 -21.31 -17.82
C VAL A 35 -8.60 -20.66 -17.71
N ARG A 36 -8.97 -20.27 -16.50
CA ARG A 36 -10.18 -19.50 -16.24
C ARG A 36 -9.89 -18.16 -16.90
N GLN A 37 -10.56 -17.89 -18.02
CA GLN A 37 -10.48 -16.57 -18.63
C GLN A 37 -11.05 -15.58 -17.61
N THR A 38 -10.23 -14.62 -17.19
CA THR A 38 -10.66 -13.53 -16.32
C THR A 38 -11.78 -12.76 -17.01
N ASN A 39 -12.86 -12.50 -16.28
CA ASN A 39 -13.99 -11.76 -16.84
C ASN A 39 -13.71 -10.25 -16.82
N MET A 40 -13.26 -9.71 -17.96
CA MET A 40 -13.02 -8.28 -18.15
C MET A 40 -14.30 -7.49 -18.49
N SER A 41 -15.44 -8.15 -18.69
CA SER A 41 -16.69 -7.50 -19.12
C SER A 41 -17.18 -6.46 -18.12
N SER A 42 -16.83 -6.57 -16.84
CA SER A 42 -17.19 -5.57 -15.84
C SER A 42 -16.40 -4.26 -15.98
N LEU A 43 -15.16 -4.31 -16.49
CA LEU A 43 -14.37 -3.12 -16.78
C LEU A 43 -14.83 -2.44 -18.08
N ASP A 44 -15.14 -3.25 -19.09
CA ASP A 44 -15.76 -2.79 -20.35
C ASP A 44 -17.11 -2.11 -20.08
N ALA A 45 -17.98 -2.72 -19.26
CA ALA A 45 -19.24 -2.13 -18.83
C ALA A 45 -19.07 -0.86 -17.98
N ALA A 46 -17.90 -0.66 -17.35
CA ALA A 46 -17.55 0.57 -16.65
C ALA A 46 -17.00 1.66 -17.59
N GLY A 47 -16.94 1.39 -18.90
CA GLY A 47 -16.51 2.33 -19.94
C GLY A 47 -15.00 2.35 -20.20
N MET A 48 -14.24 1.37 -19.70
CA MET A 48 -12.79 1.31 -19.92
C MET A 48 -12.46 1.08 -21.39
N HIS A 49 -11.51 1.84 -21.93
CA HIS A 49 -11.14 1.75 -23.34
C HIS A 49 -10.54 0.37 -23.70
N PRO A 50 -10.77 -0.13 -24.93
CA PRO A 50 -10.23 -1.41 -25.40
C PRO A 50 -8.71 -1.53 -25.26
N ASP A 51 -7.96 -0.45 -25.48
CA ASP A 51 -6.50 -0.44 -25.34
C ASP A 51 -6.08 -0.68 -23.88
N SER A 52 -6.78 -0.07 -22.92
CA SER A 52 -6.56 -0.28 -21.48
C SER A 52 -6.89 -1.73 -21.09
N LEU A 53 -8.00 -2.28 -21.61
CA LEU A 53 -8.39 -3.68 -21.38
C LEU A 53 -7.35 -4.66 -21.92
N GLN A 54 -6.81 -4.39 -23.11
CA GLN A 54 -5.74 -5.19 -23.70
C GLN A 54 -4.48 -5.17 -22.83
N GLN A 55 -4.07 -3.99 -22.34
CA GLN A 55 -2.92 -3.87 -21.45
C GLN A 55 -3.13 -4.64 -20.13
N LEU A 56 -4.33 -4.54 -19.52
CA LEU A 56 -4.66 -5.32 -18.33
C LEU A 56 -4.67 -6.84 -18.59
N HIS A 57 -5.11 -7.26 -19.78
CA HIS A 57 -5.04 -8.66 -20.18
C HIS A 57 -3.59 -9.16 -20.31
N GLU A 58 -2.68 -8.34 -20.85
CA GLU A 58 -1.24 -8.64 -20.92
C GLU A 58 -0.61 -8.82 -19.53
N TYR A 59 -1.11 -8.10 -18.52
CA TYR A 59 -0.71 -8.27 -17.12
C TYR A 59 -1.34 -9.50 -16.41
N GLN A 60 -2.14 -10.31 -17.12
CA GLN A 60 -2.79 -11.50 -16.55
C GLN A 60 -3.56 -11.18 -15.25
N VAL A 61 -4.33 -10.10 -15.28
CA VAL A 61 -5.20 -9.67 -14.16
C VAL A 61 -6.24 -10.77 -13.89
N ASN A 62 -6.52 -11.05 -12.62
CA ASN A 62 -7.57 -12.00 -12.20
C ASN A 62 -8.87 -11.30 -11.77
N ASP A 63 -9.93 -12.07 -11.50
CA ASP A 63 -11.26 -11.52 -11.17
C ASP A 63 -11.27 -10.63 -9.91
N ASP A 64 -10.43 -10.94 -8.91
CA ASP A 64 -10.30 -10.14 -7.69
C ASP A 64 -9.62 -8.80 -7.99
N GLU A 65 -8.56 -8.82 -8.80
CA GLU A 65 -7.88 -7.61 -9.25
C GLU A 65 -8.80 -6.73 -10.12
N VAL A 66 -9.65 -7.34 -10.94
CA VAL A 66 -10.71 -6.62 -11.68
C VAL A 66 -11.62 -5.86 -10.71
N GLN A 67 -12.02 -6.45 -9.58
CA GLN A 67 -12.81 -5.73 -8.57
C GLN A 67 -12.03 -4.56 -7.95
N GLN A 68 -10.75 -4.76 -7.66
CA GLN A 68 -9.90 -3.71 -7.09
C GLN A 68 -9.70 -2.54 -8.06
N ILE A 69 -9.57 -2.82 -9.35
CA ILE A 69 -9.50 -1.80 -10.41
C ILE A 69 -10.83 -1.02 -10.50
N LEU A 70 -11.96 -1.71 -10.41
CA LEU A 70 -13.28 -1.06 -10.39
C LEU A 70 -13.45 -0.14 -9.17
N ILE A 71 -13.00 -0.58 -7.98
CA ILE A 71 -13.04 0.23 -6.76
C ILE A 71 -12.21 1.50 -6.95
N ALA A 72 -10.97 1.39 -7.42
CA ALA A 72 -10.10 2.52 -7.70
C ALA A 72 -10.71 3.48 -8.74
N GLY A 73 -11.19 2.95 -9.87
CA GLY A 73 -11.79 3.75 -10.94
C GLY A 73 -13.04 4.51 -10.50
N ARG A 74 -13.93 3.87 -9.72
CA ARG A 74 -15.13 4.52 -9.17
C ARG A 74 -14.80 5.63 -8.18
N ALA A 75 -13.66 5.54 -7.51
CA ALA A 75 -13.16 6.59 -6.61
C ALA A 75 -12.51 7.77 -7.36
N GLY A 76 -12.43 7.71 -8.69
CA GLY A 76 -11.91 8.79 -9.53
C GLY A 76 -10.50 8.56 -10.06
N MET A 77 -9.92 7.36 -9.91
CA MET A 77 -8.67 7.00 -10.57
C MET A 77 -8.87 6.95 -12.09
N SER A 78 -7.96 7.58 -12.86
CA SER A 78 -8.00 7.50 -14.31
C SER A 78 -7.77 6.07 -14.84
N GLU A 79 -8.25 5.76 -16.04
CA GLU A 79 -8.00 4.45 -16.67
C GLU A 79 -6.50 4.14 -16.78
N GLN A 80 -5.72 5.13 -17.22
CA GLN A 80 -4.27 5.00 -17.34
C GLN A 80 -3.60 4.84 -15.97
N GLY A 81 -4.14 5.50 -14.94
CA GLY A 81 -3.76 5.29 -13.54
C GLY A 81 -4.00 3.84 -13.10
N CYS A 82 -5.19 3.29 -13.35
CA CYS A 82 -5.54 1.90 -13.07
C CYS A 82 -4.58 0.91 -13.74
N VAL A 83 -4.29 1.07 -15.03
CA VAL A 83 -3.32 0.21 -15.73
C VAL A 83 -1.94 0.33 -15.10
N LYS A 84 -1.52 1.55 -14.78
CA LYS A 84 -0.20 1.81 -14.18
C LYS A 84 -0.06 1.20 -12.79
N LEU A 85 -1.10 1.24 -11.96
CA LEU A 85 -1.14 0.58 -10.66
C LEU A 85 -0.89 -0.93 -10.79
N VAL A 86 -1.59 -1.59 -11.72
CA VAL A 86 -1.38 -3.02 -12.01
C VAL A 86 0.05 -3.26 -12.50
N SER A 87 0.56 -2.43 -13.42
CA SER A 87 1.93 -2.57 -13.91
C SER A 87 2.99 -2.46 -12.79
N ILE A 88 2.76 -1.60 -11.80
CA ILE A 88 3.67 -1.44 -10.65
C ILE A 88 3.55 -2.63 -9.70
N ALA A 89 2.34 -3.13 -9.44
CA ALA A 89 2.16 -4.34 -8.64
C ALA A 89 2.89 -5.54 -9.30
N ARG A 90 2.77 -5.67 -10.62
CA ARG A 90 3.45 -6.70 -11.40
C ARG A 90 4.97 -6.58 -11.38
N SER A 91 5.52 -5.37 -11.49
CA SER A 91 6.97 -5.15 -11.39
C SER A 91 7.52 -5.51 -10.01
N ARG A 92 6.67 -5.52 -8.97
CA ARG A 92 6.97 -5.97 -7.61
C ARG A 92 6.63 -7.43 -7.35
N HIS A 93 6.23 -8.19 -8.36
CA HIS A 93 5.77 -9.58 -8.25
C HIS A 93 4.60 -9.76 -7.27
N ARG A 94 3.69 -8.79 -7.21
CA ARG A 94 2.48 -8.82 -6.37
C ARG A 94 1.22 -8.74 -7.23
N VAL A 95 0.12 -9.21 -6.66
CA VAL A 95 -1.23 -8.95 -7.17
C VAL A 95 -1.69 -7.57 -6.71
N PHE A 96 -2.45 -6.89 -7.56
CA PHE A 96 -3.01 -5.59 -7.23
C PHE A 96 -4.21 -5.77 -6.29
N ALA A 97 -4.05 -5.38 -5.03
CA ALA A 97 -5.05 -5.58 -3.98
C ALA A 97 -5.39 -4.29 -3.21
N GLU A 98 -5.03 -3.13 -3.77
CA GLU A 98 -4.94 -1.86 -3.03
C GLU A 98 -6.07 -0.88 -3.39
N GLY A 99 -7.16 -1.36 -3.99
CA GLY A 99 -8.28 -0.54 -4.46
C GLY A 99 -8.96 0.26 -3.34
N ASP A 100 -9.20 -0.37 -2.18
CA ASP A 100 -9.80 0.31 -1.02
C ASP A 100 -8.90 1.43 -0.46
N ALA A 101 -7.59 1.19 -0.40
CA ALA A 101 -6.61 2.19 0.04
C ALA A 101 -6.59 3.40 -0.91
N ILE A 102 -6.64 3.14 -2.22
CA ILE A 102 -6.74 4.17 -3.25
C ILE A 102 -8.04 4.95 -3.11
N ALA A 103 -9.16 4.26 -2.93
CA ALA A 103 -10.46 4.88 -2.79
C ALA A 103 -10.53 5.79 -1.55
N GLY A 104 -9.95 5.35 -0.43
CA GLY A 104 -9.84 6.17 0.78
C GLY A 104 -9.03 7.44 0.56
N LEU A 105 -7.89 7.37 -0.13
CA LEU A 105 -7.02 8.53 -0.38
C LEU A 105 -7.66 9.53 -1.35
N LEU A 106 -8.21 9.05 -2.47
CA LEU A 106 -8.94 9.90 -3.41
C LEU A 106 -10.18 10.52 -2.75
N GLY A 107 -10.91 9.75 -1.95
CA GLY A 107 -12.06 10.23 -1.18
C GLY A 107 -11.70 11.27 -0.13
N ALA A 108 -10.48 11.20 0.44
CA ALA A 108 -9.92 12.24 1.30
C ALA A 108 -9.33 13.44 0.52
N GLY A 109 -9.50 13.46 -0.81
CA GLY A 109 -9.10 14.55 -1.69
C GLY A 109 -7.61 14.56 -2.04
N MET A 110 -6.87 13.46 -1.87
CA MET A 110 -5.51 13.34 -2.41
C MET A 110 -5.55 13.33 -3.95
N LYS A 111 -4.62 14.02 -4.59
CA LYS A 111 -4.52 14.02 -6.06
C LYS A 111 -3.96 12.69 -6.59
N GLU A 112 -4.37 12.29 -7.79
CA GLU A 112 -3.88 11.08 -8.44
C GLU A 112 -2.35 11.06 -8.57
N ASP A 113 -1.73 12.17 -8.96
CA ASP A 113 -0.26 12.26 -9.10
C ASP A 113 0.47 11.97 -7.77
N SER A 114 -0.03 12.54 -6.67
CA SER A 114 0.48 12.32 -5.31
C SER A 114 0.29 10.86 -4.88
N LEU A 115 -0.89 10.31 -5.13
CA LEU A 115 -1.18 8.91 -4.85
C LEU A 115 -0.23 7.98 -5.62
N MET A 116 0.01 8.27 -6.91
CA MET A 116 0.96 7.51 -7.71
C MET A 116 2.40 7.65 -7.20
N GLU A 117 2.77 8.74 -6.53
CA GLU A 117 4.04 8.84 -5.82
C GLU A 117 4.07 7.92 -4.58
N LEU A 118 3.02 7.86 -3.76
CA LEU A 118 2.92 6.91 -2.65
C LEU A 118 3.05 5.45 -3.12
N VAL A 119 2.41 5.13 -4.24
CA VAL A 119 2.53 3.80 -4.86
C VAL A 119 3.98 3.54 -5.25
N ARG A 120 4.67 4.47 -5.92
CA ARG A 120 6.08 4.32 -6.32
C ARG A 120 7.03 4.14 -5.14
N LEU A 121 6.75 4.80 -4.01
CA LEU A 121 7.51 4.67 -2.76
C LEU A 121 7.25 3.35 -2.00
N ASP A 122 6.36 2.48 -2.52
CA ASP A 122 5.86 1.28 -1.83
C ASP A 122 5.27 1.59 -0.44
N GLN A 123 4.73 2.81 -0.27
CA GLN A 123 4.15 3.26 0.99
C GLN A 123 2.63 3.12 1.04
N LEU A 124 1.95 2.82 -0.07
CA LEU A 124 0.49 2.76 -0.08
C LEU A 124 -0.07 1.81 0.99
N ASN A 125 0.38 0.56 1.03
CA ASN A 125 -0.14 -0.41 2.00
C ASN A 125 0.20 -0.09 3.47
N PRO A 126 1.47 0.16 3.87
CA PRO A 126 1.80 0.42 5.27
C PRO A 126 1.32 1.80 5.78
N PHE A 127 1.02 2.76 4.91
CA PHE A 127 0.77 4.15 5.29
C PHE A 127 -0.60 4.69 4.89
N ALA A 128 -1.39 4.00 4.06
CA ALA A 128 -2.68 4.54 3.55
C ALA A 128 -3.62 5.03 4.64
N GLY A 129 -3.82 4.26 5.71
CA GLY A 129 -4.74 4.65 6.79
C GLY A 129 -4.32 5.95 7.48
N GLU A 130 -3.03 6.11 7.75
CA GLU A 130 -2.49 7.33 8.34
C GLU A 130 -2.50 8.49 7.33
N ALA A 131 -2.14 8.25 6.07
CA ALA A 131 -2.23 9.25 5.01
C ALA A 131 -3.66 9.78 4.80
N VAL A 132 -4.68 8.91 4.85
CA VAL A 132 -6.09 9.31 4.84
C VAL A 132 -6.41 10.18 6.05
N ALA A 133 -6.02 9.77 7.26
CA ALA A 133 -6.25 10.55 8.47
C ALA A 133 -5.57 11.93 8.40
N MET A 134 -4.34 12.00 7.88
CA MET A 134 -3.62 13.25 7.64
C MET A 134 -4.35 14.18 6.68
N ARG A 135 -4.85 13.65 5.56
CA ARG A 135 -5.64 14.41 4.58
C ARG A 135 -6.93 14.96 5.19
N LEU A 136 -7.64 14.13 5.96
CA LEU A 136 -8.86 14.54 6.67
C LEU A 136 -8.58 15.56 7.78
N ALA A 137 -7.41 15.47 8.42
CA ALA A 137 -6.88 16.49 9.32
C ALA A 137 -6.33 17.73 8.58
N GLY A 138 -6.60 17.85 7.27
CA GLY A 138 -6.29 19.00 6.41
C GLY A 138 -4.80 19.24 6.14
N LEU A 139 -3.96 18.23 6.34
CA LEU A 139 -2.58 18.23 5.86
C LEU A 139 -2.56 18.10 4.34
N SER A 140 -1.73 18.89 3.68
CA SER A 140 -1.57 18.87 2.22
C SER A 140 -0.92 17.58 1.72
N ASP A 141 -1.14 17.24 0.44
CA ASP A 141 -0.46 16.13 -0.23
C ASP A 141 1.06 16.18 -0.06
N ASP A 142 1.67 17.37 -0.16
CA ASP A 142 3.11 17.55 -0.01
C ASP A 142 3.62 17.09 1.36
N VAL A 143 2.90 17.43 2.45
CA VAL A 143 3.22 16.98 3.81
C VAL A 143 3.08 15.45 3.93
N VAL A 144 2.04 14.87 3.35
CA VAL A 144 1.83 13.42 3.36
C VAL A 144 2.94 12.70 2.60
N LEU A 145 3.32 13.20 1.42
CA LEU A 145 4.39 12.66 0.60
C LEU A 145 5.75 12.78 1.27
N ASP A 146 5.98 13.87 2.00
CA ASP A 146 7.25 14.05 2.70
C ASP A 146 7.43 13.02 3.83
N VAL A 147 6.36 12.78 4.60
CA VAL A 147 6.34 11.67 5.57
C VAL A 147 6.58 10.33 4.89
N ALA A 148 5.92 10.07 3.76
CA ALA A 148 6.11 8.83 3.00
C ALA A 148 7.55 8.66 2.50
N ARG A 149 8.21 9.74 2.05
CA ARG A 149 9.62 9.73 1.61
C ARG A 149 10.57 9.41 2.76
N HIS A 150 10.39 10.01 3.93
CA HIS A 150 11.19 9.66 5.12
C HIS A 150 10.99 8.19 5.52
N ARG A 151 9.74 7.70 5.55
CA ARG A 151 9.44 6.30 5.87
C ARG A 151 10.06 5.32 4.87
N ALA A 152 9.98 5.62 3.58
CA ALA A 152 10.59 4.80 2.54
C ALA A 152 12.12 4.70 2.68
N LYS A 153 12.77 5.72 3.25
CA LYS A 153 14.20 5.72 3.59
C LYS A 153 14.51 5.06 4.95
N GLY A 154 13.50 4.71 5.73
CA GLY A 154 13.67 4.21 7.11
C GLY A 154 14.11 5.29 8.10
N GLU A 155 13.90 6.56 7.77
CA GLU A 155 14.26 7.69 8.62
C GLU A 155 13.18 7.92 9.69
N PRO A 156 13.56 8.29 10.92
CA PRO A 156 12.60 8.76 11.92
C PRO A 156 11.85 9.98 11.41
N VAL A 157 10.52 9.97 11.52
CA VAL A 157 9.66 11.06 11.07
C VAL A 157 8.53 11.28 12.06
N LEU A 158 8.02 12.52 12.11
CA LEU A 158 6.82 12.84 12.88
C LEU A 158 5.63 12.00 12.41
N GLY A 159 4.88 11.45 13.36
CA GLY A 159 3.62 10.78 13.09
C GLY A 159 2.57 11.78 12.61
N GLY A 160 1.62 11.30 11.80
CA GLY A 160 0.50 12.08 11.28
C GLY A 160 -0.32 12.78 12.38
N ALA A 161 -0.46 12.13 13.54
CA ALA A 161 -1.14 12.71 14.70
C ALA A 161 -0.41 13.97 15.23
N ARG A 162 0.92 13.93 15.34
CA ARG A 162 1.71 15.09 15.79
C ARG A 162 1.73 16.20 14.74
N LEU A 163 1.70 15.86 13.45
CA LEU A 163 1.56 16.85 12.39
C LEU A 163 0.18 17.53 12.42
N ALA A 164 -0.88 16.80 12.74
CA ALA A 164 -2.21 17.36 12.96
C ALA A 164 -2.22 18.32 14.17
N GLU A 165 -1.62 17.93 15.30
CA GLU A 165 -1.46 18.81 16.47
C GLU A 165 -0.69 20.10 16.14
N LEU A 166 0.39 20.00 15.36
CA LEU A 166 1.13 21.18 14.90
C LEU A 166 0.27 22.09 14.04
N ARG A 167 -0.54 21.52 13.13
CA ARG A 167 -1.50 22.29 12.32
C ARG A 167 -2.52 23.00 13.19
N ASP A 168 -3.10 22.31 14.17
CA ASP A 168 -4.06 22.85 15.11
C ASP A 168 -3.44 23.94 16.00
N ALA A 169 -2.13 23.85 16.29
CA ALA A 169 -1.33 24.89 16.93
C ALA A 169 -0.98 26.08 16.00
N GLY A 170 -1.50 26.10 14.77
CA GLY A 170 -1.39 27.22 13.83
C GLY A 170 -0.26 27.09 12.80
N PHE A 171 0.43 25.96 12.71
CA PHE A 171 1.44 25.75 11.66
C PHE A 171 0.78 25.60 10.29
N SER A 172 1.26 26.36 9.32
CA SER A 172 0.90 26.18 7.91
C SER A 172 1.56 24.92 7.32
N ASN A 173 0.98 24.36 6.26
CA ASN A 173 1.54 23.20 5.55
C ASN A 173 3.00 23.41 5.11
N ALA A 174 3.36 24.62 4.65
CA ALA A 174 4.74 24.94 4.28
C ALA A 174 5.69 24.89 5.50
N GLN A 175 5.24 25.33 6.67
CA GLN A 175 6.02 25.20 7.91
C GLN A 175 6.14 23.75 8.37
N LEU A 176 5.10 22.93 8.17
CA LEU A 176 5.14 21.49 8.48
C LEU A 176 6.18 20.76 7.63
N VAL A 177 6.25 21.04 6.32
CA VAL A 177 7.33 20.53 5.45
C VAL A 177 8.70 20.95 5.99
N ALA A 178 8.89 22.22 6.34
CA ALA A 178 10.17 22.68 6.92
C ALA A 178 10.49 22.07 8.30
N VAL A 179 9.50 21.58 9.04
CA VAL A 179 9.71 20.81 10.29
C VAL A 179 10.18 19.39 9.96
N LEU A 180 9.60 18.76 8.94
CA LEU A 180 9.96 17.42 8.46
C LEU A 180 11.37 17.40 7.84
N ASP A 181 11.71 18.36 6.97
CA ASP A 181 13.04 18.52 6.37
C ASP A 181 14.17 18.62 7.40
N ARG A 182 13.88 19.12 8.60
CA ARG A 182 14.84 19.22 9.71
C ARG A 182 15.04 17.91 10.46
N GLY A 183 14.34 16.84 10.09
CA GLY A 183 14.37 15.54 10.78
C GLY A 183 13.78 15.61 12.19
N THR A 184 12.83 16.52 12.43
CA THR A 184 12.20 16.67 13.75
C THR A 184 11.46 15.38 14.09
N THR A 185 11.75 14.81 15.26
CA THR A 185 11.08 13.59 15.75
C THR A 185 9.89 13.92 16.64
N ASP A 186 9.00 12.95 16.89
CA ASP A 186 7.88 13.09 17.82
C ASP A 186 8.31 13.61 19.21
N LYS A 187 9.50 13.22 19.69
CA LYS A 187 10.03 13.68 20.98
C LYS A 187 10.39 15.17 21.00
N GLN A 188 10.66 15.75 19.83
CA GLN A 188 11.03 17.16 19.66
C GLN A 188 9.83 18.03 19.29
N ALA A 189 8.66 17.43 19.03
CA ALA A 189 7.44 18.14 18.65
C ALA A 189 7.01 19.15 19.72
N ASP A 190 7.03 18.75 20.99
CA ASP A 190 6.57 19.60 22.11
C ASP A 190 7.47 20.86 22.25
N GLU A 191 8.79 20.73 22.04
CA GLU A 191 9.71 21.87 22.04
C GLU A 191 9.50 22.80 20.83
N VAL A 192 9.11 22.25 19.68
CA VAL A 192 8.77 23.04 18.49
C VAL A 192 7.47 23.81 18.71
N ILE A 193 6.44 23.18 19.30
CA ILE A 193 5.17 23.82 19.66
C ILE A 193 5.41 24.94 20.69
N ALA A 194 6.16 24.66 21.75
CA ALA A 194 6.46 25.65 22.78
C ALA A 194 7.15 26.88 22.17
N ARG A 195 8.21 26.69 21.37
CA ARG A 195 8.92 27.79 20.69
C ARG A 195 8.01 28.60 19.77
N HIS A 196 7.14 27.94 19.01
CA HIS A 196 6.17 28.60 18.14
C HIS A 196 5.18 29.46 18.95
N ASN A 197 4.61 28.89 20.01
CA ASN A 197 3.66 29.60 20.87
C ASN A 197 4.31 30.81 21.56
N TYR A 198 5.58 30.72 21.95
CA TYR A 198 6.33 31.88 22.44
C TYR A 198 6.55 32.94 21.36
N ALA A 199 6.89 32.54 20.13
CA ALA A 199 7.10 33.47 19.03
C ALA A 199 5.80 34.20 18.61
N VAL A 200 4.67 33.49 18.61
CA VAL A 200 3.36 34.04 18.24
C VAL A 200 2.69 34.79 19.41
N GLY A 201 2.85 34.30 20.64
CA GLY A 201 2.26 34.88 21.86
C GLY A 201 3.08 35.96 22.55
N GLY A 202 4.36 36.14 22.17
CA GLY A 202 5.33 37.07 22.78
C GLY A 202 4.99 38.56 22.65
N HIS A 203 3.88 38.91 21.98
CA HIS A 203 3.38 40.29 21.85
C HIS A 203 2.10 40.56 22.64
N ALA A 204 1.68 39.68 23.54
CA ALA A 204 0.60 39.99 24.48
C ALA A 204 1.06 41.11 25.43
N PHE A 205 0.73 42.36 25.07
CA PHE A 205 0.93 43.54 25.90
C PHE A 205 0.27 43.31 27.27
N VAL A 206 1.09 43.02 28.29
CA VAL A 206 0.66 43.11 29.68
C VAL A 206 0.42 44.59 29.97
N ARG A 207 -0.84 45.03 29.94
CA ARG A 207 -1.20 46.35 30.46
C ARG A 207 -0.93 46.33 31.96
N GLN A 208 0.19 46.89 32.38
CA GLN A 208 0.43 47.26 33.77
C GLN A 208 -0.69 48.26 34.15
N HIS A 209 -1.72 47.78 34.83
CA HIS A 209 -2.72 48.67 35.42
C HIS A 209 -2.00 49.50 36.48
N GLY A 210 -1.82 50.79 36.15
CA GLY A 210 -1.20 51.77 37.02
C GLY A 210 -1.84 51.75 38.40
N ARG A 211 -1.00 51.53 39.41
CA ARG A 211 -1.31 51.68 40.82
C ARG A 211 -1.67 53.14 41.08
N ARG A 212 -2.97 53.45 41.23
CA ARG A 212 -3.40 54.74 41.77
C ARG A 212 -3.27 54.69 43.29
N ARG A 213 -2.58 55.72 43.79
CA ARG A 213 -2.31 56.01 45.21
C ARG A 213 -3.60 56.26 45.98
#